data_AF-A0A970X145-F1
#
_entry.id   AF-A0A970X145-F1
#
_cell.length_a   1.000
_cell.length_b   1.000
_cell.length_c   1.000
_cell.angle_alpha   90.00
_cell.angle_beta   90.00
_cell.angle_gamma   90.00
#
_symmetry.space_group_name_H-M   'P 1'
#
loop_
_entity.id
_entity.type
_entity.pdbx_description
1 polymer ?
#
loop_
_entity_poly.entity_id
_entity_poly.type
_entity_poly.pdbx_seq_one_letter_code
_entity_poly.pdbx_strand_id
1 'polypeptide(L)'
;MKQTMTGRYKRNDIFWFTFFHEAGHILLHGKKDVFLEQRDNTNLDSNNEREADEFAIKWTLSKEEEATIIEALPLDETTLTSFATKYNTHPAIIVGRLQHDKLIEQNRFNQFKEPVSFEQ
;
A
#
# COMPACT_ATOMS: atom_id res chain seq x y z
N MET A 1 -16.80 -2.01 -7.65
CA MET A 1 -16.74 -3.32 -6.96
C MET A 1 -16.53 -3.02 -5.48
N LYS A 2 -17.54 -3.20 -4.61
CA LYS A 2 -17.40 -2.96 -3.16
C LYS A 2 -16.32 -3.90 -2.62
N GLN A 3 -15.11 -3.39 -2.36
CA GLN A 3 -14.05 -4.15 -1.72
C GLN A 3 -14.52 -4.50 -0.29
N THR A 4 -15.09 -5.70 -0.18
CA THR A 4 -15.66 -6.17 1.08
C THR A 4 -14.51 -6.69 1.92
N MET A 5 -14.19 -5.98 3.02
CA MET A 5 -13.18 -6.33 4.02
C MET A 5 -13.50 -7.68 4.69
N THR A 6 -13.22 -8.78 4.00
CA THR A 6 -13.49 -10.13 4.47
C THR A 6 -12.19 -10.82 4.88
N GLY A 7 -11.83 -10.73 6.16
CA GLY A 7 -10.97 -11.66 6.91
C GLY A 7 -9.50 -11.87 6.46
N ARG A 8 -9.08 -11.44 5.27
CA ARG A 8 -7.73 -11.62 4.70
C ARG A 8 -6.78 -10.45 4.96
N TYR A 9 -7.29 -9.32 5.47
CA TYR A 9 -6.53 -8.10 5.80
C TYR A 9 -5.78 -8.18 7.14
N LYS A 10 -5.34 -9.37 7.56
CA LYS A 10 -4.54 -9.45 8.78
C LYS A 10 -3.08 -9.07 8.51
N ARG A 11 -2.52 -9.23 7.31
CA ARG A 11 -1.09 -8.94 7.12
C ARG A 11 -0.81 -7.44 7.03
N ASN A 12 0.21 -7.00 7.76
CA ASN A 12 0.64 -5.61 7.92
C ASN A 12 0.83 -4.87 6.58
N ASP A 13 1.41 -5.53 5.58
CA ASP A 13 1.65 -4.99 4.23
C ASP A 13 0.35 -4.60 3.50
N ILE A 14 -0.64 -5.48 3.53
CA ILE A 14 -1.93 -5.27 2.87
C ILE A 14 -2.80 -4.30 3.68
N PHE A 15 -2.78 -4.41 5.01
CA PHE A 15 -3.57 -3.54 5.88
C PHE A 15 -3.26 -2.06 5.64
N TRP A 16 -1.98 -1.66 5.71
CA TRP A 16 -1.63 -0.24 5.55
C TRP A 16 -1.89 0.29 4.16
N PHE A 17 -1.63 -0.51 3.12
CA PHE A 17 -1.97 -0.08 1.75
C PHE A 17 -3.46 0.22 1.63
N THR A 18 -4.32 -0.70 2.10
CA THR A 18 -5.77 -0.50 2.05
C THR A 18 -6.24 0.65 2.95
N PHE A 19 -5.68 0.81 4.14
CA PHE A 19 -6.01 1.93 5.01
C PHE A 19 -5.76 3.28 4.31
N PHE A 20 -4.57 3.46 3.71
CA PHE A 20 -4.26 4.69 2.99
C PHE A 20 -5.06 4.84 1.69
N HIS A 21 -5.43 3.75 1.03
CA HIS A 21 -6.35 3.78 -0.13
C HIS A 21 -7.70 4.39 0.24
N GLU A 22 -8.33 3.86 1.29
CA GLU A 22 -9.62 4.37 1.77
C GLU A 22 -9.49 5.82 2.31
N ALA A 23 -8.37 6.16 2.95
CA ALA A 23 -8.08 7.54 3.34
C ALA A 23 -7.93 8.47 2.11
N GLY A 24 -7.31 7.98 1.03
CA GLY A 24 -7.20 8.68 -0.25
C GLY A 24 -8.58 8.98 -0.84
N HIS A 25 -9.48 8.00 -0.86
CA HIS A 25 -10.87 8.21 -1.26
C HIS A 25 -11.56 9.32 -0.47
N ILE A 26 -11.45 9.30 0.85
CA ILE A 26 -12.07 10.31 1.72
C ILE A 26 -11.47 11.69 1.49
N LEU A 27 -10.14 11.80 1.43
CA LEU A 27 -9.43 13.08 1.37
C LEU A 27 -9.49 13.75 0.00
N LEU A 28 -9.44 12.96 -1.08
CA LEU A 28 -9.39 13.47 -2.45
C LEU A 28 -10.81 13.65 -3.05
N HIS A 29 -11.74 12.76 -2.69
CA HIS A 29 -13.04 12.64 -3.37
C HIS A 29 -14.25 12.87 -2.46
N GLY A 30 -14.10 12.74 -1.14
CA GLY A 30 -15.22 12.74 -0.18
C GLY A 30 -16.14 13.97 -0.19
N LYS A 31 -15.70 15.13 -0.70
CA LYS A 31 -16.58 16.29 -0.98
C LYS A 31 -16.93 16.46 -2.45
N LYS A 32 -16.15 15.93 -3.39
CA LYS A 32 -16.37 16.09 -4.83
C LYS A 32 -17.42 15.12 -5.36
N ASP A 33 -17.49 13.90 -4.85
CA ASP A 33 -18.43 12.88 -5.33
C ASP A 33 -19.90 13.27 -5.08
N VAL A 34 -20.20 13.92 -3.94
CA VAL A 34 -21.55 14.44 -3.63
C VAL A 34 -22.03 15.48 -4.66
N PHE A 35 -21.11 16.22 -5.29
CA PHE A 35 -21.46 17.20 -6.33
C PHE A 35 -21.49 16.59 -7.75
N LEU A 36 -20.80 15.47 -7.99
CA LEU A 36 -20.63 14.88 -9.32
C LEU A 36 -21.65 13.78 -9.64
N GLU A 37 -22.34 13.21 -8.64
CA GLU A 37 -23.46 12.26 -8.85
C GLU A 37 -24.58 12.77 -9.79
N GLN A 38 -24.61 14.07 -10.14
CA GLN A 38 -25.54 14.64 -11.11
C GLN A 38 -25.11 14.52 -12.59
N ARG A 39 -23.90 14.02 -12.91
CA ARG A 39 -23.42 13.88 -14.30
C ARG A 39 -22.67 12.55 -14.49
N ASP A 40 -23.00 11.81 -15.55
CA ASP A 40 -22.53 10.45 -15.91
C ASP A 40 -21.19 9.98 -15.31
N ASN A 41 -21.24 8.87 -14.56
CA ASN A 41 -20.30 8.54 -13.47
C ASN A 41 -19.21 7.48 -13.78
N THR A 42 -19.18 6.86 -14.95
CA THR A 42 -18.34 5.64 -15.15
C THR A 42 -16.84 5.90 -15.26
N ASN A 43 -16.42 7.03 -15.85
CA ASN A 43 -15.01 7.39 -15.98
C ASN A 43 -14.44 8.03 -14.70
N LEU A 44 -15.30 8.60 -13.86
CA LEU A 44 -14.91 9.21 -12.59
C LEU A 44 -14.44 8.14 -11.60
N ASP A 45 -15.18 7.03 -11.49
CA ASP A 45 -14.81 5.91 -10.62
C ASP A 45 -13.39 5.40 -10.91
N SER A 46 -13.03 5.23 -12.19
CA SER A 46 -11.70 4.73 -12.57
C SER A 46 -10.56 5.71 -12.23
N ASN A 47 -10.80 7.01 -12.36
CA ASN A 47 -9.81 8.02 -11.99
C ASN A 47 -9.69 8.15 -10.47
N ASN A 48 -10.81 8.07 -9.75
CA ASN A 48 -10.84 8.16 -8.30
C ASN A 48 -10.07 7.00 -7.65
N GLU A 49 -10.28 5.76 -8.12
CA GLU A 49 -9.53 4.59 -7.67
C GLU A 49 -8.01 4.73 -7.94
N ARG A 50 -7.63 5.21 -9.12
CA ARG A 50 -6.21 5.46 -9.46
C ARG A 50 -5.58 6.51 -8.54
N GLU A 51 -6.30 7.57 -8.23
CA GLU A 51 -5.80 8.62 -7.34
C GLU A 51 -5.69 8.13 -5.89
N ALA A 52 -6.59 7.26 -5.44
CA ALA A 52 -6.51 6.60 -4.14
C ALA A 52 -5.32 5.62 -4.08
N ASP A 53 -5.06 4.85 -5.14
CA ASP A 53 -3.88 3.98 -5.24
C ASP A 53 -2.58 4.78 -5.17
N GLU A 54 -2.45 5.87 -5.95
CA GLU A 54 -1.25 6.73 -5.92
C GLU A 54 -1.05 7.40 -4.56
N PHE A 55 -2.14 7.76 -3.88
CA PHE A 55 -2.09 8.24 -2.51
C PHE A 55 -1.55 7.15 -1.57
N ALA A 56 -2.07 5.93 -1.65
CA ALA A 56 -1.61 4.80 -0.84
C ALA A 56 -0.13 4.47 -1.08
N ILE A 57 0.32 4.47 -2.34
CA ILE A 57 1.74 4.27 -2.71
C ILE A 57 2.60 5.33 -2.02
N LYS A 58 2.26 6.61 -2.20
CA LYS A 58 3.04 7.73 -1.65
C LYS A 58 3.19 7.68 -0.13
N TRP A 59 2.16 7.23 0.60
CA TRP A 59 2.18 7.19 2.06
C TRP A 59 2.80 5.91 2.66
N THR A 60 2.93 4.84 1.88
CA THR A 60 3.45 3.56 2.38
C THR A 60 4.91 3.32 2.00
N LEU A 61 5.23 3.51 0.72
CA LEU A 61 6.57 3.42 0.14
C LEU A 61 6.51 4.09 -1.22
N SER A 62 7.07 5.29 -1.33
CA SER A 62 7.08 6.04 -2.58
C SER A 62 7.88 5.34 -3.68
N LYS A 63 7.62 5.70 -4.93
CA LYS A 63 8.29 5.12 -6.10
C LYS A 63 9.80 5.42 -6.09
N GLU A 64 10.20 6.56 -5.55
CA GLU A 64 11.60 6.97 -5.43
C GLU A 64 12.34 6.15 -4.35
N GLU A 65 11.68 5.89 -3.22
CA GLU A 65 12.22 5.05 -2.15
C GLU A 65 12.34 3.60 -2.61
N GLU A 66 11.31 3.09 -3.29
CA GLU A 66 11.31 1.78 -3.93
C GLU A 66 12.44 1.64 -4.95
N ALA A 67 12.62 2.59 -5.86
CA ALA A 67 13.70 2.56 -6.85
C ALA A 67 15.07 2.43 -6.18
N THR A 68 15.31 3.17 -5.10
CA THR A 68 16.54 3.07 -4.31
C THR A 68 16.74 1.68 -3.69
N ILE A 69 15.66 1.02 -3.27
CA ILE A 69 15.72 -0.34 -2.71
C ILE A 69 16.02 -1.37 -3.81
N ILE A 70 15.44 -1.19 -4.99
CA ILE A 70 15.66 -2.07 -6.15
C ILE A 70 17.12 -2.05 -6.58
N GLU A 71 17.74 -0.87 -6.61
CA GLU A 71 19.17 -0.71 -6.92
C GLU A 71 20.09 -1.46 -5.93
N ALA A 72 19.61 -1.71 -4.71
CA ALA A 72 20.36 -2.41 -3.66
C ALA A 72 20.12 -3.93 -3.63
N LEU A 73 19.38 -4.50 -4.59
CA LEU A 73 19.15 -5.95 -4.64
C LEU A 73 20.45 -6.73 -4.96
N PRO A 74 20.62 -7.95 -4.40
CA PRO A 74 19.72 -8.65 -3.48
C PRO A 74 19.84 -8.13 -2.04
N LEU A 75 18.70 -7.95 -1.37
CA LEU A 75 18.68 -7.55 0.03
C LEU A 75 18.94 -8.74 0.96
N ASP A 76 19.57 -8.45 2.10
CA ASP A 76 19.52 -9.26 3.31
C ASP A 76 18.59 -8.62 4.36
N GLU A 77 18.42 -9.29 5.50
CA GLU A 77 17.54 -8.82 6.58
C GLU A 77 17.98 -7.47 7.18
N THR A 78 19.29 -7.28 7.31
CA THR A 78 19.90 -6.05 7.85
C THR A 78 19.61 -4.86 6.94
N THR A 79 19.81 -5.04 5.64
CA THR A 79 19.61 -3.98 4.62
C THR A 79 18.12 -3.64 4.50
N LEU A 80 17.25 -4.66 4.49
CA LEU A 80 15.79 -4.48 4.49
C LEU A 80 15.33 -3.65 5.70
N THR A 81 15.79 -4.01 6.91
CA THR A 81 15.42 -3.31 8.15
C THR A 81 15.98 -1.88 8.19
N SER A 82 17.17 -1.67 7.61
CA SER A 82 17.77 -0.35 7.47
C SER A 82 16.95 0.55 6.54
N PHE A 83 16.46 0.03 5.42
CA PHE A 83 15.55 0.77 4.53
C PHE A 83 14.21 1.07 5.19
N ALA A 84 13.63 0.11 5.89
CA ALA A 84 12.39 0.30 6.64
C ALA A 84 12.53 1.46 7.65
N THR A 85 13.64 1.47 8.40
CA THR A 85 13.96 2.56 9.33
C THR A 85 14.17 3.89 8.60
N LYS A 86 14.97 3.90 7.52
CA LYS A 86 15.29 5.11 6.74
C LYS A 86 14.04 5.80 6.18
N TYR A 87 13.09 5.01 5.68
CA TYR A 87 11.86 5.51 5.06
C TYR A 87 10.67 5.56 6.02
N ASN A 88 10.92 5.33 7.31
CA ASN A 88 9.89 5.34 8.35
C ASN A 88 8.67 4.46 7.97
N THR A 89 8.94 3.27 7.46
CA THR A 89 7.95 2.30 7.01
C THR A 89 8.20 0.94 7.66
N HIS A 90 7.22 0.04 7.63
CA HIS A 90 7.38 -1.31 8.18
C HIS A 90 8.07 -2.22 7.15
N PRO A 91 9.02 -3.12 7.54
CA PRO A 91 9.66 -4.04 6.59
C PRO A 91 8.67 -4.84 5.76
N ALA A 92 7.54 -5.24 6.34
CA ALA A 92 6.45 -5.93 5.64
C ALA A 92 5.97 -5.18 4.40
N ILE A 93 5.88 -3.85 4.43
CA ILE A 93 5.42 -3.01 3.31
C ILE A 93 6.41 -3.13 2.15
N ILE A 94 7.71 -3.01 2.43
CA ILE A 94 8.77 -3.19 1.43
C ILE A 94 8.71 -4.60 0.85
N VAL A 95 8.63 -5.63 1.69
CA VAL A 95 8.52 -7.03 1.25
C VAL A 95 7.25 -7.24 0.41
N GLY A 96 6.13 -6.66 0.84
CA GLY A 96 4.85 -6.66 0.15
C GLY A 96 4.98 -6.14 -1.28
N ARG A 97 5.56 -4.95 -1.42
CA ARG A 97 5.81 -4.30 -2.70
C ARG A 97 6.73 -5.15 -3.60
N LEU A 98 7.91 -5.53 -3.11
CA LEU A 98 8.87 -6.29 -3.91
C LEU A 98 8.35 -7.67 -4.35
N GLN A 99 7.54 -8.33 -3.51
CA GLN A 99 6.87 -9.58 -3.88
C GLN A 99 5.74 -9.36 -4.89
N HIS A 100 4.93 -8.29 -4.74
CA HIS A 100 3.87 -7.94 -5.69
C HIS A 100 4.45 -7.73 -7.10
N ASP A 101 5.58 -7.01 -7.17
CA ASP A 101 6.27 -6.66 -8.41
C ASP A 101 7.19 -7.80 -8.92
N LYS A 102 7.19 -8.95 -8.24
CA LYS A 102 7.97 -10.15 -8.58
C LYS A 102 9.48 -9.92 -8.65
N LEU A 103 9.97 -8.95 -7.88
CA LEU A 103 11.39 -8.63 -7.75
C LEU A 103 12.11 -9.57 -6.77
N ILE A 104 11.34 -10.18 -5.85
CA ILE A 104 11.81 -11.22 -4.94
C ILE A 104 10.82 -12.40 -4.88
N GLU A 105 11.30 -13.57 -4.43
CA GLU A 105 10.46 -14.76 -4.25
C GLU A 105 9.35 -14.55 -3.20
N GLN A 106 8.18 -15.14 -3.44
CA GLN A 106 6.99 -15.02 -2.57
C GLN A 106 7.16 -15.61 -1.16
N ASN A 107 8.19 -16.42 -0.93
CA ASN A 107 8.54 -17.01 0.36
C ASN A 107 9.59 -16.19 1.13
N ARG A 108 10.30 -15.27 0.46
CA ARG A 108 11.42 -14.53 1.03
C ARG A 108 10.89 -13.46 1.98
N PHE A 109 11.49 -13.35 3.16
CA PHE A 109 11.16 -12.34 4.18
C PHE A 109 9.72 -12.40 4.73
N ASN A 110 9.04 -13.55 4.60
CA ASN A 110 7.68 -13.71 5.11
C ASN A 110 7.57 -13.61 6.63
N GLN A 111 8.68 -13.77 7.37
CA GLN A 111 8.71 -13.53 8.83
C GLN A 111 8.30 -12.10 9.20
N PHE A 112 8.42 -11.13 8.30
CA PHE A 112 8.00 -9.75 8.53
C PHE A 112 6.49 -9.53 8.30
N LYS A 113 5.79 -10.46 7.64
CA LYS A 113 4.37 -10.31 7.27
C LYS A 113 3.43 -10.79 8.37
N GLU A 114 3.51 -10.13 9.51
CA GLU A 114 2.73 -10.49 10.68
C GLU A 114 1.29 -9.97 10.62
N PRO A 115 0.37 -10.64 11.36
CA PRO A 115 -0.96 -10.11 11.62
C PRO A 115 -0.93 -8.77 12.36
N VAL A 116 -1.67 -7.78 11.89
CA VAL A 116 -1.99 -6.58 12.66
C VAL A 116 -2.94 -6.99 13.78
N SER A 117 -2.51 -6.78 15.02
CA SER A 117 -3.32 -6.93 16.21
C SER A 117 -3.58 -5.55 16.82
N PHE A 118 -4.83 -5.30 17.19
CA PHE A 118 -5.21 -4.13 17.97
C PHE A 118 -5.58 -4.67 19.35
N GLU A 119 -4.65 -4.61 20.30
CA GLU A 119 -5.01 -4.78 21.71
C GLU A 119 -5.83 -3.54 22.11
N GLN A 120 -7.06 -3.79 22.59
CA GLN A 120 -7.99 -2.77 23.07
C GLN A 120 -7.76 -2.50 24.56
#